data_AF-A0A5N3UT83-F1
#
_entry.id   AF-A0A5N3UT83-F1
#
_cell.length_a   1.000
_cell.length_b   1.000
_cell.length_c   1.000
_cell.angle_alpha   90.00
_cell.angle_beta   90.00
_cell.angle_gamma   90.00
#
_symmetry.space_group_name_H-M   'P 1'
#
loop_
_entity.id
_entity.type
_entity.pdbx_description
1 polymer ?
#
loop_
_entity_poly.entity_id
_entity_poly.type
_entity_poly.pdbx_seq_one_letter_code
_entity_poly.pdbx_strand_id
1 'polypeptide(L)'
;AEGKEVKNLPEIRRLLEAVQLPRAVAIVHVPGHQKGEDLKARGNPVGLPPPGMGTLPPVPDYSLPDLAWINKDATLQKDDQDGWYRDQNNNLILPATLGRHLCEHLHTTTHLGEKKTLTLLQTACLRFPRQNAAVREIIQACKACQLMRAEKKQHSGMRYRGEEPGQHWEIDFTEVDGIGPWVHCNHVRQATPEEQEKARAEWKASPHPSNPLKLKLARREAS
;
A
#
# COMPACT_ATOMS: atom_id res chain seq x y z
N ALA A 1 -30.40 -8.75 20.79
CA ALA A 1 -30.37 -7.90 19.58
C ALA A 1 -31.24 -8.56 18.54
N GLU A 2 -32.35 -7.93 18.16
CA GLU A 2 -33.18 -8.41 17.05
C GLU A 2 -32.39 -8.22 15.75
N GLY A 3 -31.86 -9.33 15.24
CA GLY A 3 -31.08 -9.35 14.00
C GLY A 3 -31.98 -9.06 12.81
N LYS A 4 -31.50 -8.23 11.88
CA LYS A 4 -32.16 -8.01 10.60
C LYS A 4 -32.28 -9.34 9.84
N GLU A 5 -33.40 -9.51 9.18
CA GLU A 5 -33.68 -10.69 8.35
C GLU A 5 -32.63 -10.82 7.23
N VAL A 6 -32.01 -11.99 7.13
CA VAL A 6 -30.94 -12.25 6.16
C VAL A 6 -31.59 -12.49 4.79
N LYS A 7 -31.42 -11.52 3.88
CA LYS A 7 -32.10 -11.49 2.57
C LYS A 7 -31.93 -12.75 1.71
N ASN A 8 -30.78 -13.44 1.80
CA ASN A 8 -30.42 -14.61 0.98
C ASN A 8 -30.19 -15.87 1.83
N LEU A 9 -31.06 -16.09 2.82
CA LEU A 9 -30.96 -17.23 3.76
C LEU A 9 -30.84 -18.61 3.06
N PRO A 10 -31.58 -18.90 1.97
CA PRO A 10 -31.49 -20.20 1.28
C PRO A 10 -30.11 -20.46 0.66
N GLU A 11 -29.52 -19.46 0.02
CA GLU A 11 -28.21 -19.53 -0.63
C GLU A 11 -27.10 -19.72 0.40
N ILE A 12 -27.19 -19.01 1.53
CA ILE A 12 -26.25 -19.14 2.64
C ILE A 12 -26.31 -20.55 3.23
N ARG A 13 -27.50 -21.14 3.38
CA ARG A 13 -27.64 -22.52 3.87
C ARG A 13 -27.01 -23.54 2.93
N ARG A 14 -27.27 -23.44 1.62
CA ARG A 14 -26.64 -24.32 0.62
C ARG A 14 -25.12 -24.23 0.62
N LEU A 15 -24.58 -23.02 0.77
CA LEU A 15 -23.14 -22.83 0.85
C LEU A 15 -22.55 -23.42 2.14
N LEU A 16 -23.21 -23.23 3.28
CA LEU A 16 -22.79 -23.81 4.56
C LEU A 16 -22.76 -25.33 4.50
N GLU A 17 -23.77 -25.95 3.90
CA GLU A 17 -23.77 -27.39 3.65
C GLU A 17 -22.59 -27.80 2.75
N ALA A 18 -22.37 -27.09 1.63
CA ALA A 18 -21.30 -27.38 0.70
C ALA A 18 -19.89 -27.24 1.30
N VAL A 19 -19.67 -26.26 2.17
CA VAL A 19 -18.39 -26.04 2.88
C VAL A 19 -18.09 -27.17 3.87
N GLN A 20 -19.12 -27.88 4.37
CA GLN A 20 -18.98 -29.00 5.31
C GLN A 20 -18.81 -30.36 4.62
N LEU A 21 -19.03 -30.46 3.31
CA LEU A 21 -18.90 -31.71 2.55
C LEU A 21 -17.46 -32.26 2.42
N PRO A 22 -16.40 -31.43 2.30
CA PRO A 22 -15.04 -31.95 2.18
C PRO A 22 -14.57 -32.65 3.45
N ARG A 23 -14.29 -33.97 3.38
CA ARG A 23 -13.66 -34.74 4.49
C ARG A 23 -12.20 -34.36 4.76
N ALA A 24 -11.53 -33.71 3.80
CA ALA A 24 -10.18 -33.20 3.93
C ALA A 24 -10.00 -32.00 2.97
N VAL A 25 -9.32 -30.95 3.43
CA VAL A 25 -8.98 -29.77 2.63
C VAL A 25 -7.47 -29.60 2.56
N ALA A 26 -6.94 -29.28 1.38
CA ALA A 26 -5.55 -28.90 1.20
C ALA A 26 -5.46 -27.38 1.16
N ILE A 27 -4.70 -26.78 2.08
CA ILE A 27 -4.41 -25.35 2.07
C ILE A 27 -3.18 -25.14 1.20
N VAL A 28 -3.39 -24.66 -0.02
CA VAL A 28 -2.30 -24.25 -0.90
C VAL A 28 -2.01 -22.78 -0.63
N HIS A 29 -0.85 -22.49 -0.04
CA HIS A 29 -0.39 -21.12 0.11
C HIS A 29 0.06 -20.60 -1.25
N VAL A 30 -0.83 -19.89 -1.94
CA VAL A 30 -0.46 -19.11 -3.13
C VAL A 30 0.12 -17.79 -2.63
N PRO A 31 1.36 -17.43 -3.00
CA PRO A 31 1.87 -16.10 -2.72
C PRO A 31 0.95 -15.06 -3.39
N GLY A 32 0.12 -14.38 -2.61
CA GLY A 32 -0.59 -13.18 -3.08
C GLY A 32 0.42 -12.08 -3.43
N HIS A 33 -0.01 -11.04 -4.16
CA HIS A 33 0.82 -9.90 -4.61
C HIS A 33 1.98 -9.60 -3.66
N GLN A 34 3.13 -10.20 -3.93
CA GLN A 34 4.34 -9.94 -3.18
C GLN A 34 4.85 -8.58 -3.64
N LYS A 35 5.28 -7.74 -2.69
CA LYS A 35 6.16 -6.63 -3.02
C LYS A 35 7.50 -7.23 -3.45
N GLY A 36 7.62 -7.50 -4.75
CA GLY A 36 8.86 -7.94 -5.35
C GLY A 36 9.83 -6.78 -5.56
N GLU A 37 11.12 -7.07 -5.46
CA GLU A 37 12.22 -6.18 -5.89
C GLU A 37 12.53 -6.34 -7.39
N ASP A 38 11.87 -7.30 -8.03
CA ASP A 38 12.00 -7.63 -9.44
C ASP A 38 11.53 -6.47 -10.34
N LEU A 39 12.16 -6.36 -11.52
CA LEU A 39 11.97 -5.23 -12.45
C LEU A 39 10.50 -5.00 -12.85
N LYS A 40 9.67 -6.06 -12.83
CA LYS A 40 8.23 -5.96 -13.07
C LYS A 40 7.44 -5.37 -11.88
N ALA A 41 7.92 -5.55 -10.65
CA ALA A 41 7.31 -5.06 -9.42
C ALA A 41 7.80 -3.66 -9.00
N ARG A 42 9.01 -3.26 -9.44
CA ARG A 42 9.58 -1.91 -9.18
C ARG A 42 8.84 -0.77 -9.87
N GLY A 43 7.97 -1.06 -10.83
CA GLY A 43 7.39 -0.03 -11.70
C GLY A 43 8.47 0.62 -12.55
N ASN A 44 8.08 1.17 -13.69
CA ASN A 44 8.99 1.98 -14.49
C ASN A 44 9.39 3.19 -13.62
N PRO A 45 10.68 3.48 -13.36
CA PRO A 45 11.03 4.82 -12.94
C PRO A 45 10.54 5.71 -14.06
N VAL A 46 9.49 6.51 -13.81
CA VAL A 46 9.03 7.54 -14.75
C VAL A 46 10.16 8.56 -14.79
N GLY A 47 11.20 8.25 -15.55
CA GLY A 47 12.28 9.14 -15.91
C GLY A 47 11.81 9.97 -17.07
N LEU A 48 10.79 10.79 -16.84
CA LEU A 48 10.45 11.94 -17.67
C LEU A 48 9.64 12.88 -16.77
N PRO A 49 10.07 14.14 -16.56
CA PRO A 49 9.12 15.14 -16.11
C PRO A 49 8.00 15.23 -17.15
N PRO A 50 6.73 15.39 -16.73
CA PRO A 50 5.64 15.60 -17.68
C PRO A 50 5.98 16.80 -18.58
N PRO A 51 5.67 16.73 -19.90
CA PRO A 51 5.83 17.87 -20.80
C PRO A 51 5.06 19.06 -20.22
N GLY A 52 5.76 20.13 -19.86
CA GLY A 52 5.16 21.33 -19.26
C GLY A 52 5.70 21.71 -17.87
N MET A 53 6.60 20.95 -17.26
CA MET A 53 7.45 21.53 -16.20
C MET A 53 8.35 22.57 -16.85
N GLY A 54 8.01 23.84 -16.67
CA GLY A 54 8.82 24.95 -17.14
C GLY A 54 10.28 24.78 -16.74
N THR A 55 11.18 25.23 -17.60
CA THR A 55 12.60 25.35 -17.26
C THR A 55 12.72 26.19 -16.00
N LEU A 56 13.60 25.77 -15.07
CA LEU A 56 13.97 26.62 -13.94
C LEU A 56 14.36 28.01 -14.46
N PRO A 57 14.00 29.08 -13.74
CA PRO A 57 14.43 30.41 -14.13
C PRO A 57 15.96 30.44 -14.20
N PRO A 58 16.56 31.20 -15.13
CA PRO A 58 18.00 31.22 -15.32
C PRO A 58 18.75 31.77 -14.10
N VAL A 59 18.07 32.55 -13.24
CA VAL A 59 18.62 33.11 -12.01
C VAL A 59 17.63 32.86 -10.87
N PRO A 60 18.08 32.40 -9.70
CA PRO A 60 17.21 32.22 -8.54
C PRO A 60 16.89 33.55 -7.84
N ASP A 61 15.64 33.72 -7.44
CA ASP A 61 15.17 34.85 -6.63
C ASP A 61 15.03 34.42 -5.16
N TYR A 62 16.10 34.55 -4.38
CA TYR A 62 16.10 34.24 -2.94
C TYR A 62 15.67 35.45 -2.12
N SER A 63 14.63 35.27 -1.30
CA SER A 63 14.21 36.29 -0.33
C SER A 63 15.15 36.37 0.87
N LEU A 64 15.09 37.45 1.64
CA LEU A 64 15.87 37.59 2.89
C LEU A 64 15.66 36.40 3.86
N PRO A 65 14.43 35.88 4.08
CA PRO A 65 14.21 34.65 4.85
C PRO A 65 14.90 33.41 4.26
N ASP A 66 14.94 33.28 2.93
CA ASP A 66 15.63 32.16 2.28
C ASP A 66 17.13 32.24 2.56
N LEU A 67 17.74 33.40 2.36
CA LEU A 67 19.16 33.63 2.62
C LEU A 67 19.50 33.44 4.11
N ALA A 68 18.63 33.90 5.02
CA ALA A 68 18.80 33.69 6.45
C ALA A 68 18.71 32.20 6.84
N TRP A 69 17.92 31.41 6.13
CA TRP A 69 17.87 29.95 6.30
C TRP A 69 19.11 29.27 5.72
N ILE A 70 19.54 29.68 4.52
CA ILE A 70 20.74 29.16 3.85
C ILE A 70 21.98 29.42 4.71
N ASN A 71 22.17 30.64 5.19
CA ASN A 71 23.33 31.05 5.98
C ASN A 71 23.44 30.35 7.35
N LYS A 72 22.38 29.69 7.83
CA LYS A 72 22.46 28.84 9.03
C LYS A 72 23.19 27.53 8.78
N ASP A 73 23.21 27.07 7.54
CA ASP A 73 23.87 25.85 7.13
C ASP A 73 25.14 26.20 6.34
N ALA A 74 26.27 26.19 7.04
CA ALA A 74 27.58 26.50 6.45
C ALA A 74 28.03 25.47 5.40
N THR A 75 27.29 24.37 5.22
CA THR A 75 27.60 23.34 4.23
C THR A 75 27.03 23.63 2.84
N LEU A 76 26.12 24.61 2.73
CA LEU A 76 25.54 25.02 1.46
C LEU A 76 26.54 25.87 0.68
N GLN A 77 26.76 25.51 -0.58
CA GLN A 77 27.63 26.25 -1.48
C GLN A 77 26.82 26.91 -2.58
N LYS A 78 27.14 28.18 -2.83
CA LYS A 78 26.62 28.90 -3.99
C LYS A 78 27.48 28.57 -5.20
N ASP A 79 26.83 28.24 -6.30
CA ASP A 79 27.50 28.09 -7.58
C ASP A 79 27.63 29.45 -8.26
N ASP A 80 28.86 29.81 -8.63
CA ASP A 80 29.19 31.10 -9.23
C ASP A 80 28.69 31.22 -10.68
N GLN A 81 28.39 30.10 -11.35
CA GLN A 81 27.95 30.10 -12.76
C GLN A 81 26.45 30.38 -12.91
N ASP A 82 25.63 29.83 -12.03
CA ASP A 82 24.16 29.90 -12.12
C ASP A 82 23.49 30.61 -10.93
N GLY A 83 24.25 30.92 -9.88
CA GLY A 83 23.79 31.62 -8.70
C GLY A 83 22.96 30.79 -7.72
N TRP A 84 22.77 29.49 -7.98
CA TRP A 84 21.99 28.59 -7.14
C TRP A 84 22.81 28.02 -5.98
N TYR A 85 22.13 27.73 -4.87
CA TYR A 85 22.73 27.03 -3.75
C TYR A 85 22.54 25.52 -3.86
N ARG A 86 23.55 24.75 -3.45
CA ARG A 86 23.55 23.29 -3.42
C ARG A 86 24.06 22.77 -2.08
N ASP A 87 23.52 21.64 -1.62
CA ASP A 87 24.03 20.94 -0.42
C ASP A 87 25.15 19.93 -0.74
N GLN A 88 25.71 19.31 0.30
CA GLN A 88 26.78 18.29 0.16
C GLN A 88 26.39 17.08 -0.69
N ASN A 89 25.09 16.80 -0.84
CA ASN A 89 24.57 15.70 -1.66
C ASN A 89 24.21 16.19 -3.07
N ASN A 90 24.63 17.40 -3.44
CA ASN A 90 24.31 18.07 -4.70
C ASN A 90 22.80 18.32 -4.89
N ASN A 91 22.02 18.40 -3.81
CA ASN A 91 20.63 18.81 -3.91
C ASN A 91 20.53 20.30 -4.18
N LEU A 92 19.74 20.67 -5.19
CA LEU A 92 19.45 22.06 -5.52
C LEU A 92 18.53 22.68 -4.47
N ILE A 93 18.93 23.84 -3.93
CA ILE A 93 18.15 24.59 -2.95
C ILE A 93 17.27 25.60 -3.68
N LEU A 94 15.96 25.36 -3.72
CA LEU A 94 15.00 26.30 -4.29
C LEU A 94 14.64 27.41 -3.30
N PRO A 95 14.37 28.64 -3.76
CA PRO A 95 13.67 29.64 -2.96
C PRO A 95 12.33 29.10 -2.44
N ALA A 96 11.91 29.49 -1.23
CA ALA A 96 10.71 28.93 -0.61
C ALA A 96 9.45 29.14 -1.44
N THR A 97 9.30 30.30 -2.09
CA THR A 97 8.17 30.62 -2.98
C THR A 97 8.11 29.68 -4.18
N LEU A 98 9.25 29.47 -4.85
CA LEU A 98 9.34 28.57 -5.99
C LEU A 98 9.08 27.11 -5.58
N GLY A 99 9.69 26.66 -4.48
CA GLY A 99 9.47 25.32 -3.93
C GLY A 99 8.00 25.07 -3.55
N ARG A 100 7.31 26.08 -2.99
CA ARG A 100 5.88 26.01 -2.68
C ARG A 100 5.03 25.88 -3.93
N HIS A 101 5.27 26.69 -4.96
CA HIS A 101 4.56 26.60 -6.24
C HIS A 101 4.75 25.25 -6.93
N LEU A 102 5.98 24.72 -6.91
CA LEU A 102 6.25 23.38 -7.40
C LEU A 102 5.42 22.33 -6.66
N CYS A 103 5.38 22.39 -5.33
CA CYS A 103 4.58 21.46 -4.52
C CYS A 103 3.08 21.62 -4.77
N GLU A 104 2.58 22.84 -4.95
CA GLU A 104 1.18 23.11 -5.30
C GLU A 104 0.83 22.50 -6.66
N HIS A 105 1.70 22.68 -7.66
CA HIS A 105 1.50 22.13 -8.98
C HIS A 105 1.53 20.59 -8.96
N LEU A 106 2.54 19.99 -8.33
CA LEU A 106 2.65 18.54 -8.16
C LEU A 106 1.43 17.98 -7.43
N HIS A 107 0.99 18.62 -6.34
CA HIS A 107 -0.15 18.14 -5.57
C HIS A 107 -1.46 18.30 -6.34
N THR A 108 -1.70 19.45 -6.99
CA THR A 108 -2.94 19.69 -7.75
C THR A 108 -3.09 18.72 -8.92
N THR A 109 -1.99 18.31 -9.55
CA THR A 109 -2.01 17.40 -10.70
C THR A 109 -2.07 15.91 -10.32
N THR A 110 -1.56 15.54 -9.14
CA THR A 110 -1.40 14.11 -8.76
C THR A 110 -2.11 13.70 -7.47
N HIS A 111 -2.56 14.67 -6.67
CA HIS A 111 -3.15 14.48 -5.33
C HIS A 111 -2.31 13.58 -4.39
N LEU A 112 -0.99 13.56 -4.58
CA LEU A 112 -0.09 12.77 -3.74
C LEU A 112 -0.06 13.28 -2.30
N GLY A 113 0.01 12.33 -1.36
CA GLY A 113 0.16 12.61 0.07
C GLY A 113 1.57 13.08 0.46
N GLU A 114 1.73 13.46 1.73
CA GLU A 114 2.94 14.14 2.24
C GLU A 114 4.21 13.34 1.98
N LYS A 115 4.20 12.05 2.37
CA LYS A 115 5.36 11.17 2.17
C LYS A 115 5.76 11.03 0.70
N LYS A 116 4.81 10.81 -0.20
CA LYS A 116 5.09 10.60 -1.62
C LYS A 116 5.60 11.88 -2.27
N THR A 117 5.02 13.03 -1.92
CA THR A 117 5.47 14.33 -2.43
C THR A 117 6.89 14.65 -1.98
N LEU A 118 7.22 14.39 -0.71
CA LEU A 118 8.59 14.57 -0.21
C LEU A 118 9.57 13.60 -0.86
N THR A 119 9.17 12.35 -1.10
CA THR A 119 10.00 11.38 -1.84
C THR A 119 10.27 11.86 -3.27
N LEU A 120 9.29 12.43 -3.97
CA LEU A 120 9.51 12.98 -5.32
C LEU A 120 10.55 14.10 -5.31
N LEU A 121 10.47 15.03 -4.35
CA LEU A 121 11.47 16.10 -4.21
C LEU A 121 12.86 15.52 -3.93
N GLN A 122 12.96 14.53 -3.05
CA GLN A 122 14.21 13.86 -2.74
C GLN A 122 14.80 13.13 -3.95
N THR A 123 13.97 12.42 -4.73
CA THR A 123 14.41 11.73 -5.96
C THR A 123 14.84 12.72 -7.04
N ALA A 124 14.21 13.89 -7.10
CA ALA A 124 14.59 14.98 -8.00
C ALA A 124 15.80 15.80 -7.48
N CYS A 125 16.37 15.43 -6.33
CA CYS A 125 17.45 16.17 -5.65
C CYS A 125 17.09 17.65 -5.40
N LEU A 126 15.85 17.93 -5.01
CA LEU A 126 15.34 19.27 -4.72
C LEU A 126 15.08 19.44 -3.22
N ARG A 127 15.45 20.60 -2.67
CA ARG A 127 15.17 20.98 -1.28
C ARG A 127 14.83 22.46 -1.19
N PHE A 128 14.03 22.87 -0.21
CA PHE A 128 13.77 24.29 0.05
C PHE A 128 13.40 24.55 1.52
N PRO A 129 13.50 25.81 1.99
CA PRO A 129 13.13 26.17 3.36
C PRO A 129 11.69 25.79 3.70
N ARG A 130 11.45 25.29 4.92
CA ARG A 130 10.12 24.87 5.42
C ARG A 130 9.38 23.83 4.55
N GLN A 131 10.09 23.04 3.73
CA GLN A 131 9.49 22.05 2.81
C GLN A 131 8.39 21.17 3.41
N ASN A 132 8.62 20.58 4.58
CA ASN A 132 7.65 19.66 5.21
C ASN A 132 6.36 20.39 5.62
N ALA A 133 6.50 21.62 6.13
CA ALA A 133 5.36 22.44 6.51
C ALA A 133 4.56 22.87 5.27
N ALA A 134 5.25 23.31 4.21
CA ALA A 134 4.62 23.72 2.97
C ALA A 134 3.82 22.58 2.33
N VAL A 135 4.41 21.39 2.19
CA VAL A 135 3.73 20.21 1.64
C VAL A 135 2.50 19.85 2.49
N ARG A 136 2.63 19.87 3.82
CA ARG A 136 1.51 19.59 4.71
C ARG A 136 0.37 20.60 4.58
N GLU A 137 0.68 21.89 4.56
CA GLU A 137 -0.28 22.97 4.41
C GLU A 137 -1.06 22.83 3.08
N ILE A 138 -0.36 22.56 1.98
CA ILE A 138 -0.97 22.35 0.65
C ILE A 138 -1.95 21.17 0.67
N ILE A 139 -1.54 20.03 1.21
CA ILE A 139 -2.39 18.83 1.28
C ILE A 139 -3.57 19.06 2.21
N GLN A 140 -3.36 19.73 3.34
CA GLN A 140 -4.43 20.03 4.30
C GLN A 140 -5.48 20.97 3.70
N ALA A 141 -5.06 21.94 2.89
CA ALA A 141 -5.97 22.84 2.17
C ALA A 141 -6.71 22.17 1.00
N CYS A 142 -6.28 20.98 0.55
CA CYS A 142 -6.86 20.33 -0.61
C CYS A 142 -8.19 19.64 -0.32
N LYS A 143 -9.29 20.25 -0.80
CA LYS A 143 -10.66 19.74 -0.61
C LYS A 143 -10.85 18.30 -1.13
N ALA A 144 -10.30 17.96 -2.29
CA ALA A 144 -10.40 16.62 -2.86
C ALA A 144 -9.76 15.57 -1.95
N CYS A 145 -8.56 15.84 -1.45
CA CYS A 145 -7.86 14.94 -0.52
C CYS A 145 -8.58 14.82 0.84
N GLN A 146 -9.22 15.90 1.33
CA GLN A 146 -10.00 15.84 2.56
C GLN A 146 -11.26 14.98 2.41
N LEU A 147 -11.97 15.09 1.28
CA LEU A 147 -13.16 14.27 1.01
C LEU A 147 -12.81 12.78 0.87
N MET A 148 -11.66 12.46 0.27
CA MET A 148 -11.19 11.08 0.10
C MET A 148 -10.51 10.51 1.36
N ARG A 149 -10.35 11.31 2.41
CA ARG A 149 -9.73 10.86 3.66
C ARG A 149 -10.71 9.94 4.36
N ALA A 150 -10.55 8.64 4.15
CA ALA A 150 -11.30 7.64 4.89
C ALA A 150 -11.08 7.90 6.38
N GLU A 151 -12.15 8.23 7.10
CA GLU A 151 -12.11 8.20 8.56
C GLU A 151 -11.58 6.84 8.97
N LYS A 152 -10.58 6.82 9.85
CA LYS A 152 -10.23 5.60 10.55
C LYS A 152 -11.39 5.27 11.47
N LYS A 153 -12.43 4.66 10.92
CA LYS A 153 -13.41 3.93 11.71
C LYS A 153 -12.59 2.85 12.41
N GLN A 154 -12.29 3.06 13.69
CA GLN A 154 -11.99 1.93 14.54
C GLN A 154 -13.22 1.06 14.45
N HIS A 155 -13.10 -0.07 13.75
CA HIS A 155 -14.10 -1.10 13.82
C HIS A 155 -14.18 -1.50 15.29
N SER A 156 -15.23 -1.07 16.00
CA SER A 156 -15.52 -1.57 17.35
C SER A 156 -16.01 -3.00 17.20
N GLY A 157 -15.07 -3.93 17.28
CA GLY A 157 -15.33 -5.35 17.16
C GLY A 157 -14.07 -6.13 17.50
N MET A 158 -14.19 -7.07 18.41
CA MET A 158 -13.12 -8.03 18.71
C MET A 158 -12.97 -8.94 17.48
N ARG A 159 -12.03 -8.64 16.60
CA ARG A 159 -11.65 -9.57 15.52
C ARG A 159 -10.73 -10.62 16.11
N TYR A 160 -11.26 -11.82 16.34
CA TYR A 160 -10.45 -12.96 16.77
C TYR A 160 -9.59 -13.42 15.61
N ARG A 161 -8.30 -13.06 15.67
CA ARG A 161 -7.31 -13.64 14.78
C ARG A 161 -6.98 -15.04 15.32
N GLY A 162 -7.15 -16.07 14.49
CA GLY A 162 -6.66 -17.40 14.85
C GLY A 162 -5.14 -17.41 14.99
N GLU A 163 -4.63 -18.21 15.93
CA GLU A 163 -3.19 -18.47 16.05
C GLU A 163 -2.71 -19.55 15.06
N GLU A 164 -3.65 -20.31 14.49
CA GLU A 164 -3.37 -21.40 13.55
C GLU A 164 -4.12 -21.21 12.22
N PRO A 165 -3.53 -21.61 11.08
CA PRO A 165 -4.20 -21.59 9.78
C PRO A 165 -5.53 -22.35 9.81
N GLY A 166 -6.61 -21.73 9.34
CA GLY A 166 -7.94 -22.34 9.25
C GLY A 166 -8.75 -22.34 10.55
N GLN A 167 -8.25 -21.74 11.64
CA GLN A 167 -8.97 -21.66 12.92
C GLN A 167 -10.18 -20.70 12.88
N HIS A 168 -10.07 -19.61 12.13
CA HIS A 168 -11.14 -18.64 11.92
C HIS A 168 -11.22 -18.31 10.43
N TRP A 169 -12.43 -18.28 9.89
CA TRP A 169 -12.70 -17.94 8.50
C TRP A 169 -13.58 -16.69 8.49
N GLU A 170 -13.11 -15.62 7.85
CA GLU A 170 -13.94 -14.47 7.51
C GLU A 170 -14.40 -14.66 6.06
N ILE A 171 -15.72 -14.71 5.86
CA ILE A 171 -16.34 -14.77 4.54
C ILE A 171 -16.99 -13.41 4.30
N ASP A 172 -16.57 -12.73 3.25
CA ASP A 172 -17.13 -11.43 2.85
C ASP A 172 -18.01 -11.60 1.60
N PHE A 173 -19.02 -10.75 1.48
CA PHE A 173 -19.93 -10.71 0.33
C PHE A 173 -19.81 -9.34 -0.33
N THR A 174 -19.62 -9.31 -1.64
CA THR A 174 -19.71 -8.08 -2.42
C THR A 174 -20.87 -8.21 -3.39
N GLU A 175 -21.91 -7.41 -3.16
CA GLU A 175 -23.01 -7.25 -4.11
C GLU A 175 -22.56 -6.24 -5.18
N VAL A 176 -22.63 -6.63 -6.45
CA VAL A 176 -22.29 -5.78 -7.59
C VAL A 176 -23.57 -5.54 -8.39
N ASP A 177 -24.06 -4.29 -8.39
CA ASP A 177 -25.29 -3.95 -9.11
C ASP A 177 -25.19 -4.27 -10.60
N GLY A 178 -26.20 -4.97 -11.13
CA GLY A 178 -26.30 -5.34 -12.54
C GLY A 178 -25.56 -6.63 -12.93
N ILE A 179 -24.87 -7.28 -11.99
CA ILE A 179 -24.24 -8.58 -12.21
C ILE A 179 -24.79 -9.53 -11.14
N GLY A 180 -25.40 -10.64 -11.55
CA GLY A 180 -25.95 -11.64 -10.61
C GLY A 180 -24.93 -12.01 -9.52
N PRO A 181 -25.39 -12.35 -8.29
CA PRO A 181 -24.52 -12.47 -7.12
C PRO A 181 -23.32 -13.38 -7.39
N TRP A 182 -22.14 -12.78 -7.49
CA TRP A 182 -20.89 -13.52 -7.57
C TRP A 182 -20.57 -14.03 -6.17
N VAL A 183 -20.80 -15.31 -5.94
CA VAL A 183 -20.06 -16.01 -4.90
C VAL A 183 -18.60 -16.00 -5.35
N HIS A 184 -17.73 -15.39 -4.56
CA HIS A 184 -16.30 -15.56 -4.76
C HIS A 184 -15.99 -17.04 -4.51
N CYS A 185 -15.97 -17.84 -5.58
CA CYS A 185 -15.67 -19.25 -5.50
C CYS A 185 -14.21 -19.35 -5.05
N ASN A 186 -13.98 -19.69 -3.77
CA ASN A 186 -12.70 -20.23 -3.38
C ASN A 186 -12.48 -21.45 -4.29
N HIS A 187 -11.48 -21.41 -5.17
CA HIS A 187 -11.27 -22.44 -6.18
C HIS A 187 -10.80 -23.72 -5.48
N VAL A 188 -11.75 -24.46 -4.92
CA VAL A 188 -11.53 -25.80 -4.40
C VAL A 188 -11.61 -26.74 -5.59
N ARG A 189 -10.45 -27.20 -6.06
CA ARG A 189 -10.37 -28.30 -7.02
C ARG A 189 -9.79 -29.53 -6.35
N GLN A 190 -10.14 -30.70 -6.86
CA GLN A 190 -9.48 -31.92 -6.45
C GLN A 190 -7.99 -31.82 -6.80
N ALA A 191 -7.13 -32.10 -5.81
CA ALA A 191 -5.69 -32.17 -6.03
C ALA A 191 -5.38 -33.34 -6.99
N THR A 192 -4.51 -33.12 -7.96
CA THR A 192 -4.07 -34.20 -8.86
C THR A 192 -3.32 -35.27 -8.08
N PRO A 193 -3.21 -36.51 -8.58
CA PRO A 193 -2.41 -37.55 -7.93
C PRO A 193 -0.97 -37.09 -7.63
N GLU A 194 -0.33 -36.34 -8.53
CA GLU A 194 1.05 -35.84 -8.30
C GLU A 194 1.10 -34.82 -7.16
N GLU A 195 0.12 -33.91 -7.07
CA GLU A 195 0.03 -32.92 -6.00
C GLU A 195 -0.20 -33.57 -4.64
N GLN A 196 -1.00 -34.63 -4.59
CA GLN A 196 -1.23 -35.41 -3.38
C GLN A 196 0.04 -36.13 -2.93
N GLU A 197 0.79 -36.71 -3.86
CA GLU A 197 2.04 -37.40 -3.57
C GLU A 197 3.11 -36.42 -3.05
N LYS A 198 3.28 -35.29 -3.74
CA LYS A 198 4.17 -34.20 -3.30
C LYS A 198 3.80 -33.67 -1.92
N ALA A 199 2.51 -33.45 -1.65
CA ALA A 199 2.06 -32.99 -0.35
C ALA A 199 2.32 -34.03 0.75
N ARG A 200 2.15 -35.34 0.48
CA ARG A 200 2.48 -36.41 1.45
C ARG A 200 3.98 -36.52 1.72
N ALA A 201 4.81 -36.22 0.73
CA ALA A 201 6.27 -36.22 0.86
C ALA A 201 6.77 -35.00 1.67
N GLU A 202 6.23 -33.81 1.41
CA GLU A 202 6.69 -32.56 2.02
C GLU A 202 6.02 -32.23 3.36
N TRP A 203 4.81 -32.73 3.60
CA TRP A 203 4.00 -32.36 4.76
C TRP A 203 3.54 -33.58 5.55
N LYS A 204 3.45 -33.42 6.87
CA LYS A 204 2.89 -34.39 7.81
C LYS A 204 1.68 -33.75 8.49
N ALA A 205 0.56 -34.43 8.36
CA ALA A 205 -0.70 -34.06 8.98
C ALA A 205 -0.89 -34.89 10.25
N SER A 206 -1.13 -34.26 11.39
CA SER A 206 -1.41 -34.93 12.67
C SER A 206 -2.72 -34.42 13.28
N PRO A 207 -3.65 -35.30 13.68
CA PRO A 207 -4.89 -34.89 14.33
C PRO A 207 -4.61 -34.29 15.72
N HIS A 208 -5.44 -33.34 16.13
CA HIS A 208 -5.32 -32.73 17.46
C HIS A 208 -5.80 -33.70 18.54
N PRO A 209 -5.08 -33.86 19.67
CA PRO A 209 -5.36 -34.91 20.66
C PRO A 209 -6.72 -34.81 21.34
N SER A 210 -7.30 -33.62 21.45
CA SER A 210 -8.56 -33.37 22.17
C SER A 210 -9.67 -32.72 21.33
N ASN A 211 -9.40 -32.35 20.07
CA ASN A 211 -10.38 -31.70 19.22
C ASN A 211 -10.43 -32.40 17.87
N PRO A 212 -11.46 -33.21 17.59
CA PRO A 212 -11.55 -33.98 16.35
C PRO A 212 -11.74 -33.11 15.10
N LEU A 213 -12.02 -31.81 15.26
CA LEU A 213 -12.13 -30.84 14.16
C LEU A 213 -10.83 -30.07 13.89
N LYS A 214 -9.76 -30.33 14.63
CA LYS A 214 -8.46 -29.66 14.45
C LYS A 214 -7.41 -30.61 13.88
N LEU A 215 -6.68 -30.11 12.90
CA LEU A 215 -5.61 -30.85 12.23
C LEU A 215 -4.37 -29.96 12.15
N LYS A 216 -3.23 -30.49 12.62
CA LYS A 216 -1.94 -29.80 12.60
C LYS A 216 -1.14 -30.27 11.39
N LEU A 217 -0.64 -29.32 10.60
CA LEU A 217 0.23 -29.57 9.45
C LEU A 217 1.66 -29.13 9.81
N ALA A 218 2.64 -30.01 9.61
CA ALA A 218 4.05 -29.71 9.79
C ALA A 218 4.83 -30.08 8.52
N ARG A 219 5.77 -29.24 8.09
CA ARG A 219 6.67 -29.57 6.99
C ARG A 219 7.65 -30.64 7.48
N ARG A 220 7.88 -31.69 6.69
CA ARG A 220 8.94 -32.66 6.99
C ARG A 220 10.29 -31.96 6.79
N GLU A 221 11.19 -32.09 7.76
CA GLU A 221 12.55 -31.56 7.59
C GLU A 221 13.29 -32.39 6.53
N ALA A 222 14.03 -31.70 5.66
CA ALA A 222 14.86 -32.35 4.66
C ALA A 222 16.00 -33.08 5.38
N SER A 223 16.09 -34.40 5.16
CA SER A 223 17.29 -35.18 5.53
C SER A 223 18.47 -34.82 4.64
#